data_AF-X1R604-F1
#
_entry.id   AF-X1R604-F1
#
_cell.length_a   1.000
_cell.length_b   1.000
_cell.length_c   1.000
_cell.angle_alpha   90.00
_cell.angle_beta   90.00
_cell.angle_gamma   90.00
#
_symmetry.space_group_name_H-M   'P 1'
#
loop_
_entity.id
_entity.type
_entity.pdbx_description
1 polymer ?
#
loop_
_entity_poly.entity_id
_entity_poly.type
_entity_poly.pdbx_seq_one_letter_code
_entity_poly.pdbx_strand_id
1 'polypeptide(L)'
;KGELDMTDDVLAFTPATAEELAAIEGATLQEDPQIRLAAIQMNNTKPPLDDINVRKAISYAFDYDAILEDVFGGGELAQGPVPNLMPGHAEDVIQYRQDLEKAEFFLNRLVCATTRSLLWP
;
A
#
# COMPACT_ATOMS: atom_id res chain seq x y z
N LYS A 1 -35.91 9.16 -5.06
CA LYS A 1 -35.52 8.73 -6.43
C LYS A 1 -35.28 9.99 -7.25
N GLY A 2 -34.08 10.19 -7.80
CA GLY A 2 -33.74 11.41 -8.56
C GLY A 2 -33.31 12.62 -7.73
N GLU A 3 -32.79 12.40 -6.51
CA GLU A 3 -32.22 13.47 -5.67
C GLU A 3 -30.71 13.61 -5.84
N LEU A 4 -30.06 12.62 -6.46
CA LEU A 4 -28.61 12.53 -6.64
C LEU A 4 -28.34 12.08 -8.09
N ASP A 5 -27.68 12.95 -8.85
CA ASP A 5 -27.36 12.70 -10.27
C ASP A 5 -25.97 12.06 -10.45
N MET A 6 -25.04 12.28 -9.51
CA MET A 6 -23.69 11.71 -9.54
C MET A 6 -23.11 11.62 -8.12
N THR A 7 -22.34 10.56 -7.86
CA THR A 7 -21.50 10.42 -6.66
C THR A 7 -20.13 9.89 -7.07
N ASP A 8 -19.11 10.19 -6.27
CA ASP A 8 -17.74 9.71 -6.46
C ASP A 8 -17.34 8.72 -5.37
N ASP A 9 -16.08 8.27 -5.45
CA ASP A 9 -15.48 7.30 -4.54
C ASP A 9 -15.18 7.86 -3.13
N VAL A 10 -15.29 9.18 -2.94
CA VAL A 10 -14.94 9.87 -1.69
C VAL A 10 -15.92 9.52 -0.57
N LEU A 11 -17.13 9.03 -0.91
CA LEU A 11 -18.17 8.61 0.03
C LEU A 11 -18.23 7.08 0.23
N ALA A 12 -17.10 6.49 0.65
CA ALA A 12 -16.99 5.08 1.07
C ALA A 12 -17.34 4.07 -0.03
N PHE A 13 -16.67 4.19 -1.18
CA PHE A 13 -16.63 3.12 -2.18
C PHE A 13 -15.78 1.97 -1.65
N THR A 14 -16.44 0.92 -1.18
CA THR A 14 -15.82 -0.40 -1.01
C THR A 14 -16.17 -1.22 -2.26
N PRO A 15 -15.44 -2.33 -2.52
CA PRO A 15 -15.77 -3.20 -3.65
C PRO A 15 -17.22 -3.71 -3.57
N ALA A 16 -17.71 -3.94 -2.35
CA ALA A 16 -19.09 -4.34 -2.10
C ALA A 16 -20.11 -3.25 -2.48
N THR A 17 -19.86 -1.97 -2.16
CA THR A 17 -20.79 -0.90 -2.54
C THR A 17 -20.77 -0.61 -4.04
N ALA A 18 -19.64 -0.86 -4.71
CA ALA A 18 -19.54 -0.79 -6.17
C ALA A 18 -20.50 -1.77 -6.86
N GLU A 19 -20.51 -3.03 -6.42
CA GLU A 19 -21.38 -4.08 -6.96
C GLU A 19 -22.86 -3.75 -6.73
N GLU A 20 -23.21 -3.25 -5.52
CA GLU A 20 -24.58 -2.83 -5.20
C GLU A 20 -25.05 -1.69 -6.10
N LEU A 21 -24.19 -0.71 -6.38
CA LEU A 21 -24.50 0.43 -7.26
C LEU A 21 -24.64 -0.01 -8.72
N ALA A 22 -23.80 -0.94 -9.19
CA ALA A 22 -23.90 -1.51 -10.53
C ALA A 22 -25.20 -2.29 -10.74
N ALA A 23 -25.78 -2.85 -9.68
CA ALA A 23 -27.05 -3.57 -9.73
C ALA A 23 -28.30 -2.65 -9.76
N ILE A 24 -28.14 -1.34 -9.56
CA ILE A 24 -29.27 -0.39 -9.59
C ILE A 24 -29.71 -0.14 -11.03
N GLU A 25 -30.97 -0.47 -11.32
CA GLU A 25 -31.57 -0.21 -12.63
C GLU A 25 -31.56 1.29 -12.96
N GLY A 26 -30.89 1.65 -14.06
CA GLY A 26 -30.73 3.03 -14.52
C GLY A 26 -29.50 3.76 -13.98
N ALA A 27 -28.72 3.15 -13.10
CA ALA A 27 -27.39 3.66 -12.73
C ALA A 27 -26.34 3.15 -13.72
N THR A 28 -25.27 3.93 -13.92
CA THR A 28 -24.10 3.51 -14.70
C THR A 28 -22.89 3.64 -13.80
N LEU A 29 -22.14 2.56 -13.65
CA LEU A 29 -20.84 2.57 -13.00
C LEU A 29 -19.77 2.92 -14.03
N GLN A 30 -19.08 4.03 -13.81
CA GLN A 30 -17.96 4.48 -14.63
C GLN A 30 -16.65 4.22 -13.87
N GLU A 31 -15.74 3.47 -14.48
CA GLU A 31 -14.40 3.23 -13.96
C GLU A 31 -13.40 4.11 -14.73
N ASP A 32 -12.81 5.08 -14.02
CA ASP A 32 -11.78 5.94 -14.57
C ASP A 32 -10.46 5.74 -13.81
N PRO A 33 -9.31 5.62 -14.50
CA PRO A 33 -8.04 5.40 -13.83
C PRO A 33 -7.65 6.65 -13.03
N GLN A 34 -7.29 6.46 -11.76
CA GLN A 34 -6.92 7.55 -10.87
C GLN A 34 -5.40 7.69 -10.73
N ILE A 35 -4.91 8.94 -10.73
CA ILE A 35 -3.52 9.28 -10.40
C ILE A 35 -3.27 9.32 -8.88
N ARG A 36 -3.93 8.45 -8.12
CA ARG A 36 -3.86 8.39 -6.67
C ARG A 36 -2.78 7.41 -6.24
N LEU A 37 -1.95 7.82 -5.28
CA LEU A 37 -0.92 6.96 -4.69
C LEU A 37 -1.21 6.79 -3.19
N ALA A 38 -1.40 5.54 -2.76
CA ALA A 38 -1.42 5.19 -1.35
C ALA A 38 -0.02 4.77 -0.91
N ALA A 39 0.55 5.46 0.08
CA ALA A 39 1.87 5.16 0.60
C ALA A 39 1.89 5.22 2.13
N ILE A 40 2.51 4.23 2.76
CA ILE A 40 2.79 4.24 4.19
C ILE A 40 4.12 4.96 4.41
N GLN A 41 4.05 6.15 4.99
CA GLN A 41 5.24 6.92 5.31
C GLN A 41 5.82 6.47 6.66
N MET A 42 7.07 6.02 6.65
CA MET A 42 7.80 5.63 7.85
C MET A 42 8.65 6.80 8.36
N ASN A 43 8.64 7.04 9.67
CA ASN A 43 9.45 8.09 10.27
C ASN A 43 10.89 7.61 10.48
N ASN A 44 11.78 7.99 9.55
CA ASN A 44 13.19 7.58 9.55
C ASN A 44 14.05 8.24 10.65
N THR A 45 13.47 9.03 11.55
CA THR A 45 14.19 9.72 12.64
C THR A 45 13.88 9.15 14.03
N LYS A 46 12.91 8.25 14.14
CA LYS A 46 12.47 7.68 15.42
C LYS A 46 12.73 6.18 15.46
N PRO A 47 13.38 5.67 16.51
CA PRO A 47 13.49 4.23 16.73
C PRO A 47 12.12 3.53 16.81
N PRO A 48 11.96 2.33 16.24
CA PRO A 48 12.97 1.54 15.52
C PRO A 48 13.04 1.83 14.01
N LEU A 49 12.23 2.76 13.48
CA LEU A 49 12.12 3.01 12.03
C LEU A 49 13.27 3.83 11.46
N ASP A 50 14.19 4.30 12.30
CA ASP A 50 15.46 4.92 11.91
C ASP A 50 16.41 3.92 11.24
N ASP A 51 16.36 2.63 11.61
CA ASP A 51 17.11 1.57 10.95
C ASP A 51 16.47 1.15 9.61
N ILE A 52 17.29 1.17 8.54
CA ILE A 52 16.85 0.76 7.20
C ILE A 52 16.41 -0.70 7.13
N ASN A 53 16.98 -1.59 7.94
CA ASN A 53 16.63 -3.00 7.96
C ASN A 53 15.23 -3.22 8.57
N VAL A 54 14.83 -2.42 9.58
CA VAL A 54 13.43 -2.43 10.08
C VAL A 54 12.48 -2.05 8.97
N ARG A 55 12.79 -0.97 8.24
CA ARG A 55 11.92 -0.51 7.14
C ARG A 55 11.81 -1.54 6.03
N LYS A 56 12.92 -2.19 5.66
CA LYS A 56 12.92 -3.29 4.69
C LYS A 56 12.13 -4.49 5.19
N ALA A 57 12.29 -4.87 6.46
CA ALA A 57 11.53 -5.96 7.05
C ALA A 57 10.02 -5.70 7.00
N ILE A 58 9.59 -4.48 7.35
CA ILE A 58 8.19 -4.06 7.25
C ILE A 58 7.69 -4.13 5.80
N SER A 59 8.47 -3.61 4.84
CA SER A 59 8.09 -3.67 3.42
C SER A 59 7.94 -5.09 2.89
N TYR A 60 8.80 -6.04 3.29
CA TYR A 60 8.65 -7.45 2.90
C TYR A 60 7.58 -8.20 3.69
N ALA A 61 7.22 -7.75 4.90
CA ALA A 61 6.16 -8.37 5.69
C ALA A 61 4.74 -7.96 5.23
N PHE A 62 4.63 -6.86 4.50
CA PHE A 62 3.35 -6.31 4.08
C PHE A 62 2.68 -7.15 2.98
N ASP A 63 1.39 -7.42 3.15
CA ASP A 63 0.58 -8.11 2.17
C ASP A 63 0.02 -7.12 1.15
N TYR A 64 0.71 -6.98 0.02
CA TYR A 64 0.31 -6.05 -1.02
C TYR A 64 -0.92 -6.52 -1.79
N ASP A 65 -1.04 -7.83 -2.02
CA ASP A 65 -2.10 -8.38 -2.85
C ASP A 65 -3.44 -8.35 -2.09
N ALA A 66 -3.44 -8.70 -0.80
CA ALA A 66 -4.63 -8.57 0.05
C ALA A 66 -5.14 -7.12 0.13
N ILE A 67 -4.25 -6.13 0.17
CA ILE A 67 -4.65 -4.72 0.20
C ILE A 67 -5.24 -4.26 -1.14
N LEU A 68 -4.64 -4.69 -2.26
CA LEU A 68 -5.18 -4.38 -3.58
C LEU A 68 -6.56 -5.00 -3.78
N GLU A 69 -6.72 -6.27 -3.43
CA GLU A 69 -7.97 -7.02 -3.65
C GLU A 69 -9.06 -6.66 -2.62
N ASP A 70 -8.77 -6.79 -1.32
CA ASP A 70 -9.80 -6.70 -0.28
C ASP A 70 -10.13 -5.26 0.14
N VAL A 71 -9.14 -4.36 0.08
CA VAL A 71 -9.31 -2.97 0.55
C VAL A 71 -9.63 -2.03 -0.61
N PHE A 72 -8.87 -2.10 -1.70
CA PHE A 72 -9.05 -1.20 -2.85
C PHE A 72 -9.98 -1.75 -3.93
N GLY A 73 -10.28 -3.06 -3.94
CA GLY A 73 -11.12 -3.67 -4.99
C GLY A 73 -10.46 -3.74 -6.36
N GLY A 74 -9.14 -3.65 -6.40
CA GLY A 74 -8.35 -3.55 -7.61
C GLY A 74 -7.32 -2.42 -7.54
N GLY A 75 -6.71 -2.15 -8.69
CA GLY A 75 -5.59 -1.22 -8.83
C GLY A 75 -4.27 -1.93 -9.05
N GLU A 76 -3.20 -1.15 -9.09
CA GLU A 76 -1.86 -1.64 -9.41
C GLU A 76 -0.89 -1.36 -8.27
N LEU A 77 0.08 -2.26 -8.08
CA LEU A 77 1.16 -2.01 -7.14
C LEU A 77 1.97 -0.79 -7.60
N ALA A 78 2.07 0.19 -6.71
CA ALA A 78 2.76 1.44 -7.00
C ALA A 78 4.26 1.24 -7.28
N GLN A 79 4.69 1.59 -8.50
CA GLN A 79 6.10 1.52 -8.88
C GLN A 79 6.86 2.81 -8.55
N GLY A 80 7.02 3.07 -7.25
CA GLY A 80 7.68 4.26 -6.73
C GLY A 80 6.73 5.45 -6.49
N PRO A 81 7.26 6.66 -6.27
CA PRO A 81 6.48 7.81 -5.82
C PRO A 81 5.69 8.52 -6.93
N VAL A 82 5.97 8.20 -8.20
CA VAL A 82 5.31 8.82 -9.36
C VAL A 82 4.35 7.80 -9.98
N PRO A 83 3.03 8.07 -10.03
CA PRO A 83 2.06 7.20 -10.68
C PRO A 83 2.39 6.94 -12.16
N ASN A 84 2.03 5.77 -12.67
CA ASN A 84 2.28 5.33 -14.05
C ASN A 84 1.75 6.27 -15.15
N LEU A 85 0.60 6.92 -14.90
CA LEU A 85 -0.01 7.86 -15.83
C LEU A 85 0.64 9.25 -15.83
N MET A 86 1.61 9.51 -14.95
CA MET A 86 2.28 10.81 -14.87
C MET A 86 3.62 10.83 -15.60
N PRO A 87 3.95 11.94 -16.30
CA PRO A 87 5.28 12.13 -16.86
C PRO A 87 6.36 12.03 -15.78
N GLY A 88 7.43 11.27 -16.07
CA GLY A 88 8.51 11.01 -15.11
C GLY A 88 8.34 9.72 -14.31
N HIS A 89 7.33 8.91 -14.60
CA HIS A 89 7.25 7.54 -14.12
C HIS A 89 8.46 6.71 -14.58
N ALA A 90 8.96 5.85 -13.71
CA ALA A 90 10.03 4.91 -13.99
C ALA A 90 9.50 3.50 -13.77
N GLU A 91 9.54 2.66 -14.80
CA GLU A 91 9.04 1.29 -14.74
C GLU A 91 10.06 0.32 -14.11
N ASP A 92 11.35 0.63 -14.22
CA ASP A 92 12.45 -0.21 -13.74
C ASP A 92 12.92 0.22 -12.34
N VAL A 93 12.02 0.08 -11.36
CA VAL A 93 12.32 0.31 -9.94
C VAL A 93 11.98 -0.91 -9.10
N ILE A 94 12.80 -1.14 -8.07
CA ILE A 94 12.62 -2.26 -7.14
C ILE A 94 11.25 -2.16 -6.48
N GLN A 95 10.45 -3.20 -6.67
CA GLN A 95 9.18 -3.40 -5.98
C GLN A 95 9.36 -4.34 -4.80
N TYR A 96 8.81 -3.96 -3.66
CA TYR A 96 8.63 -4.90 -2.55
C TYR A 96 7.40 -5.76 -2.84
N ARG A 97 7.52 -7.05 -2.51
CA ARG A 97 6.43 -8.01 -2.48
C ARG A 97 6.50 -8.72 -1.14
N GLN A 98 5.39 -9.32 -0.72
CA GLN A 98 5.37 -10.07 0.52
C GLN A 98 6.37 -11.23 0.42
N ASP A 99 7.31 -11.27 1.36
CA ASP A 99 8.35 -12.29 1.48
C ASP A 99 8.76 -12.36 2.96
N LEU A 100 8.11 -13.24 3.70
CA LEU A 100 8.29 -13.36 5.14
C LEU A 100 9.71 -13.84 5.51
N GLU A 101 10.36 -14.63 4.65
CA GLU A 101 11.73 -15.08 4.85
C GLU A 101 12.71 -13.89 4.74
N LYS A 102 12.54 -13.04 3.73
CA LYS A 102 13.33 -11.79 3.64
C LYS A 102 13.01 -10.86 4.79
N ALA A 103 11.75 -10.75 5.21
CA ALA A 103 11.38 -9.92 6.34
C ALA A 103 12.10 -10.35 7.62
N GLU A 104 12.10 -11.66 7.93
CA GLU A 104 12.81 -12.22 9.07
C GLU A 104 14.33 -12.03 8.94
N PHE A 105 14.89 -12.23 7.75
CA PHE A 105 16.31 -11.98 7.48
C PHE A 105 16.74 -10.54 7.84
N PHE A 106 15.95 -9.53 7.43
CA PHE A 106 16.25 -8.14 7.76
C PHE A 106 15.99 -7.81 9.24
N LEU A 107 14.99 -8.43 9.87
CA LEU A 107 14.71 -8.26 11.30
C LEU A 107 15.83 -8.82 12.18
N ASN A 108 16.37 -10.00 11.85
CA ASN A 108 17.46 -10.63 12.60
C ASN A 108 18.78 -9.85 12.52
N ARG A 109 18.99 -9.06 11.47
CA ARG A 109 20.14 -8.13 11.39
C ARG A 109 20.11 -7.05 12.48
N LEU A 110 18.93 -6.70 13.00
CA LEU A 110 18.77 -5.74 14.10
C LEU A 110 19.23 -6.32 15.43
N VAL A 111 18.85 -7.57 15.68
CA VAL A 111 19.15 -8.27 16.93
C VAL A 111 20.66 -8.32 17.16
N CYS A 112 21.46 -8.44 16.10
CA CYS A 112 22.91 -8.48 16.20
C CYS A 112 23.56 -7.12 16.56
N ALA A 113 22.88 -5.99 16.30
CA ALA A 113 23.35 -4.66 16.65
C ALA A 113 22.89 -4.21 18.05
N THR A 114 21.64 -4.53 18.43
CA THR A 114 21.04 -4.04 19.68
C THR A 114 21.30 -4.94 20.89
N THR A 115 21.44 -6.26 20.72
CA THR A 115 21.78 -7.14 21.87
C THR A 115 23.20 -6.96 22.39
N ARG A 116 24.09 -6.27 21.67
CA ARG A 116 25.42 -5.93 22.17
C ARG A 116 25.42 -4.74 23.15
N SER A 117 24.36 -3.93 23.21
CA SER A 117 24.26 -2.80 24.14
C SER A 117 23.38 -3.06 25.36
N LEU A 118 22.63 -4.18 25.40
CA LEU A 118 21.71 -4.52 26.49
C LEU A 118 22.10 -5.80 27.27
N LEU A 119 23.20 -6.46 26.91
CA LEU A 119 23.80 -7.58 27.65
C LEU A 119 25.21 -7.23 28.17
N TRP A 120 25.27 -6.26 29.11
CA TRP A 120 26.31 -6.05 30.15
C TRP A 120 27.71 -5.55 29.70
N PRO A 121 28.43 -4.73 30.52
CA PRO A 121 28.16 -4.29 31.90
C PRO A 121 27.39 -2.99 32.09
#